data_AF-A0A964K4P3-F1
#
_entry.id   AF-A0A964K4P3-F1
#
_cell.length_a   1.000
_cell.length_b   1.000
_cell.length_c   1.000
_cell.angle_alpha   90.00
_cell.angle_beta   90.00
_cell.angle_gamma   90.00
#
_symmetry.space_group_name_H-M   'P 1'
#
loop_
_entity.id
_entity.type
_entity.pdbx_description
1 polymer ?
#
loop_
_entity_poly.entity_id
_entity_poly.type
_entity_poly.pdbx_seq_one_letter_code
_entity_poly.pdbx_strand_id
1 'polypeptide(L)' 'MSNDILLRVEPDGIAVVTLNRPAKRNAVSLAMWRELGTIFADLARRADVRVAVLTGAGGHFCAGADISEFAT' A
#
# COMPACT_ATOMS: atom_id res chain seq x y z
N MET A 1 -11.85 5.63 6.95
CA MET A 1 -10.99 4.87 6.01
C MET A 1 -9.89 5.83 5.60
N SER A 2 -8.63 5.47 5.80
CA SER A 2 -7.52 6.38 5.48
C SER A 2 -7.39 6.48 3.95
N ASN A 3 -6.87 7.60 3.44
CA ASN A 3 -6.50 7.72 2.03
C ASN A 3 -4.99 7.46 1.83
N ASP A 4 -4.35 6.80 2.79
CA ASP A 4 -2.89 6.60 2.82
C ASP A 4 -2.47 5.39 1.98
N ILE A 5 -3.41 4.50 1.62
CA ILE A 5 -3.20 3.42 0.66
C ILE A 5 -4.36 3.44 -0.33
N LEU A 6 -4.03 3.45 -1.63
CA LEU A 6 -5.01 3.35 -2.71
C LEU A 6 -4.91 1.95 -3.33
N LEU A 7 -6.06 1.35 -3.63
CA LEU A 7 -6.14 0.08 -4.35
C LEU A 7 -6.96 0.26 -5.63
N ARG A 8 -6.39 -0.14 -6.76
CA ARG A 8 -7.08 -0.24 -8.05
C ARG A 8 -6.86 -1.64 -8.62
N VAL A 9 -7.90 -2.28 -9.12
CA VAL A 9 -7.78 -3.57 -9.81
C VAL A 9 -8.27 -3.38 -11.24
N GLU A 10 -7.36 -3.62 -12.19
CA GLU A 10 -7.62 -3.50 -13.61
C GLU A 10 -8.33 -4.75 -14.15
N PRO A 11 -9.13 -4.65 -15.24
CA PRO A 11 -9.85 -5.78 -15.82
C PRO A 11 -8.97 -6.94 -16.31
N ASP A 12 -7.70 -6.69 -16.59
CA ASP A 12 -6.72 -7.69 -17.02
C ASP A 12 -6.08 -8.46 -15.85
N GLY A 13 -6.50 -8.18 -14.61
CA GLY A 13 -6.09 -8.87 -13.39
C GLY A 13 -4.87 -8.26 -12.71
N ILE A 14 -4.49 -7.01 -13.04
CA ILE A 14 -3.42 -6.29 -12.36
C ILE A 14 -3.99 -5.47 -11.20
N ALA A 15 -3.60 -5.80 -9.97
CA ALA A 15 -3.89 -4.99 -8.79
C ALA A 15 -2.75 -4.01 -8.52
N VAL A 16 -3.03 -2.71 -8.51
CA VAL A 16 -2.09 -1.65 -8.17
C VAL A 16 -2.39 -1.12 -6.77
N VAL A 17 -1.49 -1.39 -5.83
CA VAL A 17 -1.52 -0.89 -4.46
C VAL A 17 -0.56 0.29 -4.38
N THR A 18 -1.05 1.48 -4.04
CA THR A 18 -0.25 2.72 -4.00
C THR A 18 -0.16 3.25 -2.59
N LEU A 19 1.06 3.39 -2.07
CA LEU A 19 1.33 4.16 -0.86
C LEU A 19 1.13 5.65 -1.17
N ASN A 20 0.24 6.32 -0.43
CA ASN A 20 -0.25 7.65 -0.74
C ASN A 20 -0.04 8.65 0.42
N ARG A 21 1.22 8.76 0.86
CA ARG A 21 1.68 9.81 1.80
C ARG A 21 2.88 10.55 1.20
N PRO A 22 2.75 11.20 0.03
CA PRO A 22 3.89 11.81 -0.66
C PRO A 22 4.61 12.87 0.18
N ALA A 23 3.87 13.62 1.02
CA ALA A 23 4.43 14.60 1.95
C ALA A 23 5.40 14.00 3.00
N LYS A 24 5.27 12.69 3.29
CA LYS A 24 6.18 11.93 4.14
C LYS A 24 7.05 10.93 3.36
N ARG A 25 7.22 11.13 2.04
CA ARG A 25 7.91 10.18 1.14
C ARG A 25 7.40 8.74 1.29
N ASN A 26 6.09 8.61 1.51
CA ASN A 26 5.39 7.33 1.70
C ASN A 26 5.94 6.50 2.88
N ALA A 27 6.42 7.15 3.94
CA ALA A 27 6.75 6.45 5.19
C ALA A 27 5.53 5.69 5.73
N VAL A 28 5.73 4.41 6.04
CA VAL A 28 4.67 3.47 6.42
C VAL A 28 4.37 3.60 7.91
N SER A 29 3.16 4.07 8.22
CA SER A 29 2.60 4.09 9.59
C SER A 29 2.25 2.68 10.07
N LEU A 30 2.01 2.52 11.37
CA LEU A 30 1.52 1.25 11.92
C LEU A 30 0.15 0.87 11.34
N ALA A 31 -0.71 1.88 11.13
CA ALA A 31 -2.02 1.69 10.50
C ALA A 31 -1.88 1.20 9.05
N MET A 32 -1.01 1.83 8.25
CA MET A 32 -0.73 1.39 6.88
C MET A 32 -0.16 -0.03 6.86
N TRP A 33 0.73 -0.39 7.79
CA TRP A 33 1.31 -1.72 7.83
C TRP A 33 0.24 -2.82 8.02
N ARG A 34 -0.72 -2.58 8.92
CA ARG A 34 -1.88 -3.47 9.12
C ARG A 34 -2.80 -3.49 7.90
N GLU A 35 -3.08 -2.32 7.31
CA GLU A 35 -3.94 -2.18 6.14
C GLU A 35 -3.36 -2.89 4.91
N LEU A 36 -2.05 -2.77 4.65
CA LEU A 36 -1.36 -3.55 3.61
C LEU A 36 -1.51 -5.06 3.83
N GLY A 37 -1.36 -5.53 5.08
CA GLY A 37 -1.56 -6.94 5.42
C GLY A 37 -2.96 -7.44 5.03
N THR A 38 -4.00 -6.69 5.38
CA THR A 38 -5.39 -7.00 4.99
C THR A 38 -5.56 -6.98 3.47
N ILE A 39 -5.09 -5.93 2.78
CA ILE A 39 -5.22 -5.79 1.33
C ILE A 39 -4.57 -6.98 0.60
N PHE A 40 -3.33 -7.34 0.95
CA PHE A 40 -2.65 -8.44 0.27
C PHE A 40 -3.26 -9.82 0.60
N ALA A 41 -3.79 -10.01 1.81
CA ALA A 41 -4.54 -11.22 2.15
C ALA A 41 -5.86 -11.34 1.34
N ASP A 42 -6.53 -10.22 1.08
CA ASP A 42 -7.73 -10.18 0.23
C ASP A 42 -7.38 -10.44 -1.24
N LEU A 43 -6.34 -9.78 -1.75
CA LEU A 43 -5.85 -9.99 -3.13
C LEU A 43 -5.42 -11.45 -3.36
N ALA A 44 -4.79 -12.11 -2.38
CA ALA A 44 -4.37 -13.51 -2.49
C ALA A 44 -5.54 -14.49 -2.64
N ARG A 45 -6.76 -14.10 -2.23
CA ARG A 45 -7.98 -14.92 -2.34
C ARG A 45 -8.79 -14.65 -3.61
N ARG A 46 -8.40 -13.65 -4.40
CA ARG A 46 -9.10 -13.22 -5.60
C ARG A 46 -8.60 -13.95 -6.83
N ALA A 47 -9.44 -14.81 -7.40
CA ALA A 47 -9.12 -15.57 -8.61
C ALA A 47 -8.99 -14.69 -9.86
N ASP A 48 -9.55 -13.48 -9.83
CA ASP A 48 -9.47 -12.50 -10.92
C ASP A 48 -8.17 -11.67 -10.89
N VAL A 49 -7.42 -11.69 -9.78
CA VAL A 49 -6.14 -10.99 -9.64
C VAL A 49 -4.99 -11.94 -9.99
N ARG A 50 -4.15 -11.54 -10.94
CA ARG A 50 -3.01 -12.32 -11.44
C ARG A 50 -1.67 -11.77 -11.00
N VAL A 51 -1.58 -10.45 -10.85
CA VAL A 51 -0.34 -9.73 -10.48
C VAL A 51 -0.71 -8.61 -9.52
N ALA A 52 0.10 -8.42 -8.48
CA ALA A 52 0.03 -7.25 -7.62
C ALA A 52 1.28 -6.38 -7.78
N VAL A 53 1.08 -5.09 -8.00
CA VAL A 53 2.11 -4.06 -8.05
C VAL A 53 1.98 -3.20 -6.80
N LEU A 54 3.05 -3.12 -6.02
CA LEU A 54 3.16 -2.15 -4.92
C LEU A 54 4.01 -0.98 -5.39
N THR A 55 3.46 0.23 -5.32
CA THR A 55 4.14 1.47 -5.76
C THR A 55 3.86 2.62 -4.79
N GLY A 56 4.53 3.76 -4.99
CA GLY A 56 4.32 4.97 -4.19
C GLY A 56 3.87 6.17 -5.04
N ALA A 57 2.99 6.99 -4.48
CA ALA A 57 2.56 8.25 -5.08
C ALA A 57 3.65 9.32 -4.96
N GLY A 58 3.63 10.30 -5.87
CA GLY A 58 4.51 11.48 -5.78
C GLY A 58 5.98 11.22 -6.11
N GLY A 59 6.29 10.19 -6.90
CA GLY A 59 7.63 9.96 -7.47
C GLY A 59 8.63 9.22 -6.58
N HIS A 60 8.24 8.84 -5.36
CA HIS A 60 9.04 8.01 -4.46
C HIS A 60 8.28 6.75 -4.09
N PHE A 61 8.97 5.62 -3.96
CA PHE A 61 8.35 4.38 -3.49
C PHE A 61 7.96 4.49 -2.01
N CYS A 62 8.95 4.42 -1.11
CA CYS A 62 8.77 4.43 0.34
C CYS A 62 10.07 4.81 1.03
N ALA A 63 9.99 5.64 2.09
CA ALA A 63 11.13 5.99 2.95
C ALA A 63 11.40 4.98 4.08
N GLY A 64 10.63 3.89 4.17
CA GLY A 64 10.68 2.91 5.26
C GLY A 64 9.55 3.08 6.27
N ALA A 65 9.76 2.60 7.50
CA ALA A 65 8.81 2.78 8.60
C ALA A 65 8.76 4.25 9.06
N ASP A 66 7.58 4.73 9.44
CA ASP A 66 7.43 6.03 10.11
C ASP A 66 7.93 5.90 11.56
N ILE A 67 9.22 6.17 11.79
CA ILE A 67 9.88 5.98 13.10
C ILE A 67 9.13 6.71 14.24
N SER A 68 8.41 7.79 13.94
CA SER A 68 7.59 8.50 14.94
C SER A 68 6.44 7.66 15.52
N GLU A 69 6.04 6.59 14.83
CA GLU A 69 4.98 5.66 15.26
C GLU A 69 5.52 4.35 15.84
N PHE A 70 6.82 4.08 15.69
CA PHE A 70 7.48 2.88 16.19
C PHE A 70 8.55 3.29 17.21
N ALA A 71 8.10 3.63 18.41
CA ALA A 71 9.00 3.87 19.53
C ALA A 71 9.74 2.58 19.91
N THR A 72 11.06 2.69 20.11
CA THR A 72 11.93 1.70 20.74
C THR A 72 11.71 1.60 22.24
#